data_AF-A0A327QLC3-F1
#
_entry.id   AF-A0A327QLC3-F1
#
_cell.length_a   1.000
_cell.length_b   1.000
_cell.length_c   1.000
_cell.angle_alpha   90.00
_cell.angle_beta   90.00
_cell.angle_gamma   90.00
#
_symmetry.space_group_name_H-M   'P 1'
#
loop_
_entity.id
_entity.type
_entity.pdbx_description
1 polymer ?
#
loop_
_entity_poly.entity_id
_entity_poly.type
_entity_poly.pdbx_seq_one_letter_code
_entity_poly.pdbx_strand_id
1 'polypeptide(L)'
;MLHCKTFSLITNIFLSCLAATGCMWISSCTKTATNWIDKTADTVYDTVATQSSSAILAYGIANIPDDSIFAGIDHQNKLVTLYLPYYSTRYFIDEPKIAIPAGATITPGADSLIDVFAKTPTVYTVKGKDGSTSAYTLHIVVQQPGITLSELSTATTTRTVRSTAAITIAGDNFIPDFSATKVFIVNDAGYRLELIPNTSFFNTSKQISLRAIKTSYPGILDKIPWGLFYVEMEAYGLKAKMKYPINITN
;
A
#
# COMPACT_ATOMS: atom_id res chain seq x y z
N MET A 1 -33.27 15.25 -38.23
CA MET A 1 -32.56 16.37 -38.90
C MET A 1 -33.00 17.68 -38.27
N LEU A 2 -32.29 18.13 -37.23
CA LEU A 2 -32.50 19.46 -36.64
C LEU A 2 -31.76 20.48 -37.51
N HIS A 3 -32.51 21.44 -38.05
CA HIS A 3 -31.98 22.64 -38.70
C HIS A 3 -31.65 23.68 -37.63
N CYS A 4 -30.38 24.05 -37.48
CA CYS A 4 -29.95 25.20 -36.68
C CYS A 4 -29.81 26.42 -37.61
N LYS A 5 -30.57 27.49 -37.31
CA LYS A 5 -30.65 28.74 -38.07
C LYS A 5 -29.44 29.64 -37.76
N THR A 6 -28.83 30.23 -38.78
CA THR A 6 -27.89 31.35 -38.66
C THR A 6 -28.62 32.69 -38.64
N PHE A 7 -28.16 33.57 -37.76
CA PHE A 7 -28.70 34.89 -37.44
C PHE A 7 -28.21 35.93 -38.47
N SER A 8 -29.11 36.76 -38.99
CA SER A 8 -28.80 37.92 -39.82
C SER A 8 -28.84 39.18 -38.95
N LEU A 9 -27.80 40.01 -39.00
CA LEU A 9 -27.82 41.36 -38.44
C LEU A 9 -27.72 42.37 -39.59
N ILE A 10 -28.80 43.12 -39.79
CA ILE A 10 -28.89 44.30 -40.64
C ILE A 10 -28.68 45.51 -39.73
N THR A 11 -27.78 46.45 -40.07
CA THR A 11 -28.04 47.88 -39.80
C THR A 11 -27.26 48.81 -40.73
N ASN A 12 -28.01 49.72 -41.35
CA ASN A 12 -27.61 50.82 -42.23
C ASN A 12 -26.98 52.00 -41.46
N ILE A 13 -26.08 52.77 -42.11
CA ILE A 13 -25.92 54.22 -41.87
C ILE A 13 -25.76 54.95 -43.23
N PHE A 14 -26.39 56.12 -43.29
CA PHE A 14 -26.73 56.98 -44.43
C PHE A 14 -25.71 58.13 -44.65
N LEU A 15 -25.48 58.47 -45.93
CA LEU A 15 -25.45 59.81 -46.57
C LEU A 15 -24.31 60.87 -46.47
N SER A 16 -24.01 61.40 -47.67
CA SER A 16 -23.57 62.77 -48.06
C SER A 16 -22.06 63.09 -47.90
N CYS A 17 -21.36 63.89 -48.73
CA CYS A 17 -21.65 64.72 -49.91
C CYS A 17 -20.30 65.11 -50.59
N LEU A 18 -20.40 65.68 -51.81
CA LEU A 18 -19.49 66.65 -52.45
C LEU A 18 -18.26 66.19 -53.27
N ALA A 19 -18.22 66.73 -54.49
CA ALA A 19 -17.28 66.49 -55.58
C ALA A 19 -16.09 67.45 -55.55
N ALA A 20 -14.91 66.98 -55.96
CA ALA A 20 -13.90 67.77 -56.68
C ALA A 20 -12.87 66.84 -57.34
N THR A 21 -12.69 67.04 -58.63
CA THR A 21 -11.73 66.39 -59.53
C THR A 21 -10.28 66.61 -59.11
N GLY A 22 -9.52 65.51 -59.01
CA GLY A 22 -8.07 65.51 -58.82
C GLY A 22 -7.48 64.18 -59.28
N CYS A 23 -6.81 64.23 -60.44
CA CYS A 23 -6.05 63.14 -61.05
C CYS A 23 -5.01 62.58 -60.06
N MET A 24 -4.85 61.24 -59.98
CA MET A 24 -3.54 60.54 -59.99
C MET A 24 -3.58 59.10 -59.38
N TRP A 25 -3.21 58.13 -60.21
CA TRP A 25 -2.61 56.81 -59.89
C TRP A 25 -3.38 55.86 -58.96
N ILE A 26 -4.27 55.07 -59.58
CA ILE A 26 -4.71 53.77 -59.06
C ILE A 26 -3.57 52.76 -59.21
N SER A 27 -2.78 52.54 -58.16
CA SER A 27 -1.96 51.34 -58.01
C SER A 27 -2.82 50.27 -57.33
N SER A 28 -3.52 49.48 -58.14
CA SER A 28 -4.20 48.27 -57.69
C SER A 28 -3.15 47.25 -57.24
N CYS A 29 -2.78 47.27 -55.96
CA CYS A 29 -2.11 46.15 -55.33
C CYS A 29 -3.14 45.03 -55.08
N THR A 30 -3.42 44.23 -56.11
CA THR A 30 -4.07 42.93 -55.94
C THR A 30 -3.06 41.98 -55.30
N LYS A 31 -2.96 42.00 -53.97
CA LYS A 31 -2.44 40.83 -53.26
C LYS A 31 -3.55 39.80 -53.21
N THR A 32 -3.63 38.99 -54.26
CA THR A 32 -4.32 37.70 -54.19
C THR A 32 -3.56 36.86 -53.18
N ALA A 33 -4.10 36.73 -51.97
CA ALA A 33 -3.65 35.72 -51.02
C ALA A 33 -4.14 34.37 -51.53
N THR A 34 -3.43 33.82 -52.50
CA THR A 34 -3.56 32.41 -52.88
C THR A 34 -2.94 31.56 -51.78
N ASN A 35 -3.68 30.49 -51.44
CA ASN A 35 -3.22 29.31 -50.71
C ASN A 35 -3.39 29.34 -49.18
N TRP A 36 -4.63 29.49 -48.73
CA TRP A 36 -5.09 28.63 -47.64
C TRP A 36 -5.37 27.26 -48.25
N ILE A 37 -4.34 26.43 -48.34
CA ILE A 37 -4.57 24.99 -48.42
C ILE A 37 -5.19 24.66 -47.07
N ASP A 38 -6.47 24.32 -47.08
CA ASP A 38 -7.13 23.71 -45.94
C ASP A 38 -6.31 22.45 -45.63
N LYS A 39 -5.45 22.54 -44.62
CA LYS A 39 -4.67 21.41 -44.14
C LYS A 39 -5.72 20.53 -43.50
N THR A 40 -6.29 19.60 -44.27
CA THR A 40 -7.18 18.55 -43.77
C THR A 40 -6.57 18.06 -42.47
N ALA A 41 -7.27 18.31 -41.37
CA ALA A 41 -6.79 18.00 -40.04
C ALA A 41 -6.28 16.56 -40.08
N ASP A 42 -4.97 16.38 -39.85
CA ASP A 42 -4.42 15.06 -39.62
C ASP A 42 -5.28 14.45 -38.52
N THR A 43 -5.97 13.36 -38.83
CA THR A 43 -6.70 12.60 -37.83
C THR A 43 -5.66 12.13 -36.82
N VAL A 44 -5.54 12.87 -35.71
CA VAL A 44 -4.78 12.46 -34.56
C VAL A 44 -5.53 11.27 -33.98
N TYR A 45 -5.05 10.06 -34.28
CA TYR A 45 -5.49 8.87 -33.58
C TYR A 45 -4.91 8.96 -32.17
N ASP A 46 -5.78 9.17 -31.19
CA ASP A 46 -5.47 8.83 -29.82
C ASP A 46 -5.34 7.31 -29.78
N THR A 47 -4.10 6.80 -29.74
CA THR A 47 -3.85 5.38 -29.59
C THR A 47 -4.26 4.97 -28.18
N VAL A 48 -5.55 4.74 -27.99
CA VAL A 48 -6.07 4.04 -26.81
C VAL A 48 -5.50 2.62 -26.88
N ALA A 49 -4.48 2.35 -26.06
CA ALA A 49 -3.89 1.02 -25.98
C ALA A 49 -5.02 -0.01 -25.76
N THR A 50 -5.09 -1.04 -26.61
CA THR A 50 -6.08 -2.10 -26.50
C THR A 50 -5.93 -2.78 -25.15
N GLN A 51 -6.96 -2.71 -24.31
CA GLN A 51 -6.96 -3.33 -22.99
C GLN A 51 -6.87 -4.85 -23.13
N SER A 52 -5.88 -5.45 -22.46
CA SER A 52 -5.68 -6.90 -22.51
C SER A 52 -6.89 -7.65 -21.94
N SER A 53 -7.35 -8.65 -22.67
CA SER A 53 -8.45 -9.57 -22.33
C SER A 53 -8.15 -10.48 -21.14
N SER A 54 -6.88 -10.61 -20.73
CA SER A 54 -6.43 -11.36 -19.55
C SER A 54 -5.74 -10.49 -18.49
N ALA A 55 -6.05 -9.18 -18.43
CA ALA A 55 -5.53 -8.31 -17.38
C ALA A 55 -6.37 -8.36 -16.09
N ILE A 56 -5.73 -8.07 -14.95
CA ILE A 56 -6.45 -7.59 -13.75
C ILE A 56 -6.64 -6.09 -13.91
N LEU A 57 -7.88 -5.61 -13.94
CA LEU A 57 -8.20 -4.20 -14.18
C LEU A 57 -8.17 -3.36 -12.92
N ALA A 58 -8.56 -3.96 -11.79
CA ALA A 58 -8.47 -3.35 -10.48
C ALA A 58 -8.33 -4.46 -9.43
N TYR A 59 -7.64 -4.13 -8.35
CA TYR A 59 -7.52 -4.99 -7.18
C TYR A 59 -7.63 -4.11 -5.93
N GLY A 60 -8.35 -4.59 -4.94
CA GLY A 60 -8.48 -3.91 -3.65
C GLY A 60 -9.07 -4.82 -2.58
N ILE A 61 -9.26 -4.28 -1.39
CA ILE A 61 -9.90 -4.96 -0.26
C ILE A 61 -11.07 -4.11 0.19
N ALA A 62 -12.24 -4.74 0.32
CA ALA A 62 -13.41 -4.15 0.98
C ALA A 62 -13.47 -4.57 2.47
N ASN A 63 -14.40 -3.98 3.23
CA ASN A 63 -14.64 -4.27 4.65
C ASN A 63 -13.51 -3.86 5.60
N ILE A 64 -12.72 -2.85 5.26
CA ILE A 64 -11.87 -2.18 6.25
C ILE A 64 -12.75 -1.13 6.94
N PRO A 65 -12.73 -1.04 8.29
CA PRO A 65 -13.49 0.00 8.99
C PRO A 65 -13.19 1.36 8.37
N ASP A 66 -14.24 2.02 7.90
CA ASP A 66 -14.24 3.36 7.31
C ASP A 66 -13.44 3.58 6.00
N ASP A 67 -12.93 2.52 5.34
CA ASP A 67 -12.13 2.70 4.11
C ASP A 67 -12.13 1.50 3.14
N SER A 68 -11.60 1.72 1.94
CA SER A 68 -11.26 0.69 0.95
C SER A 68 -9.81 0.87 0.51
N ILE A 69 -9.02 -0.22 0.56
CA ILE A 69 -7.64 -0.18 0.06
C ILE A 69 -7.64 -0.59 -1.40
N PHE A 70 -7.00 0.23 -2.23
CA PHE A 70 -6.72 -0.08 -3.62
C PHE A 70 -5.25 -0.45 -3.80
N ALA A 71 -4.99 -1.44 -4.65
CA ALA A 71 -3.65 -1.85 -5.01
C ALA A 71 -3.15 -1.16 -6.28
N GLY A 72 -1.84 -0.99 -6.40
CA GLY A 72 -1.18 -0.63 -7.65
C GLY A 72 -1.01 -1.87 -8.54
N ILE A 73 -1.21 -1.73 -9.85
CA ILE A 73 -1.05 -2.82 -10.82
C ILE A 73 0.02 -2.45 -11.84
N ASP A 74 1.06 -3.27 -11.90
CA ASP A 74 2.09 -3.21 -12.93
C ASP A 74 1.81 -4.31 -13.98
N HIS A 75 1.28 -3.91 -15.12
CA HIS A 75 0.96 -4.83 -16.21
C HIS A 75 2.20 -5.36 -16.95
N GLN A 76 3.33 -4.66 -16.90
CA GLN A 76 4.55 -5.08 -17.56
C GLN A 76 5.20 -6.23 -16.77
N ASN A 77 5.32 -6.06 -15.46
CA ASN A 77 5.92 -7.04 -14.56
C ASN A 77 4.92 -8.05 -13.99
N LYS A 78 3.63 -7.91 -14.31
CA LYS A 78 2.52 -8.73 -13.77
C LYS A 78 2.53 -8.75 -12.24
N LEU A 79 2.63 -7.57 -11.64
CA LEU A 79 2.68 -7.41 -10.19
C LEU A 79 1.47 -6.61 -9.71
N VAL A 80 0.79 -7.11 -8.68
CA VAL A 80 -0.23 -6.36 -7.93
C VAL A 80 0.36 -6.02 -6.57
N THR A 81 0.55 -4.74 -6.28
CA THR A 81 1.11 -4.28 -5.00
C THR A 81 0.02 -3.71 -4.12
N LEU A 82 -0.28 -4.39 -3.02
CA LEU A 82 -1.28 -3.99 -2.05
C LEU A 82 -0.59 -3.39 -0.83
N TYR A 83 -0.87 -2.12 -0.53
CA TYR A 83 -0.35 -1.44 0.65
C TYR A 83 -1.33 -1.58 1.80
N LEU A 84 -0.94 -2.32 2.84
CA LEU A 84 -1.79 -2.56 4.01
C LEU A 84 -1.33 -1.67 5.18
N PRO A 85 -2.16 -0.73 5.65
CA PRO A 85 -1.87 0.02 6.86
C PRO A 85 -1.79 -0.91 8.07
N TYR A 86 -0.73 -0.78 8.86
CA TYR A 86 -0.48 -1.68 9.99
C TYR A 86 -1.57 -1.62 11.08
N TYR A 87 -2.32 -0.52 11.17
CA TYR A 87 -3.40 -0.35 12.15
C TYR A 87 -4.66 -1.16 11.82
N SER A 88 -4.78 -1.74 10.61
CA SER A 88 -5.93 -2.58 10.26
C SER A 88 -5.91 -3.94 10.98
N THR A 89 -4.78 -4.27 11.60
CA THR A 89 -4.49 -5.49 12.34
C THR A 89 -4.91 -6.81 11.65
N ARG A 90 -4.61 -6.97 10.35
CA ARG A 90 -5.04 -8.14 9.56
C ARG A 90 -3.92 -9.13 9.30
N TYR A 91 -4.20 -10.41 9.56
CA TYR A 91 -3.36 -11.55 9.14
C TYR A 91 -3.82 -12.14 7.83
N PHE A 92 -5.10 -11.93 7.50
CA PHE A 92 -5.72 -12.51 6.33
C PHE A 92 -6.52 -11.47 5.57
N ILE A 93 -6.59 -11.68 4.25
CA ILE A 93 -7.51 -10.98 3.36
C ILE A 93 -8.54 -12.02 2.92
N ASP A 94 -9.80 -11.79 3.28
CA ASP A 94 -10.94 -12.67 3.08
C ASP A 94 -11.88 -12.21 1.96
N GLU A 95 -11.81 -10.94 1.54
CA GLU A 95 -12.68 -10.39 0.49
C GLU A 95 -11.95 -9.41 -0.48
N PRO A 96 -10.98 -9.89 -1.28
CA PRO A 96 -10.41 -9.09 -2.35
C PRO A 96 -11.48 -8.71 -3.40
N LYS A 97 -11.53 -7.44 -3.77
CA LYS A 97 -12.30 -6.93 -4.91
C LYS A 97 -11.41 -6.92 -6.13
N ILE A 98 -11.65 -7.86 -7.04
CA ILE A 98 -10.86 -8.02 -8.26
C ILE A 98 -11.74 -7.77 -9.48
N ALA A 99 -11.41 -6.76 -10.27
CA ALA A 99 -12.05 -6.51 -11.55
C ALA A 99 -11.23 -7.12 -12.69
N ILE A 100 -11.87 -7.86 -13.58
CA ILE A 100 -11.28 -8.47 -14.77
C ILE A 100 -12.16 -8.18 -15.99
N PRO A 101 -11.63 -8.30 -17.23
CA PRO A 101 -12.41 -8.11 -18.45
C PRO A 101 -13.66 -9.00 -18.51
N ALA A 102 -14.71 -8.50 -19.16
CA ALA A 102 -15.97 -9.23 -19.29
C ALA A 102 -15.77 -10.60 -19.96
N GLY A 103 -16.24 -11.67 -19.30
CA GLY A 103 -16.10 -13.04 -19.77
C GLY A 103 -14.71 -13.67 -19.55
N ALA A 104 -13.78 -12.96 -18.90
CA ALA A 104 -12.57 -13.57 -18.36
C ALA A 104 -12.87 -14.33 -17.05
N THR A 105 -11.97 -15.23 -16.66
CA THR A 105 -11.98 -15.91 -15.35
C THR A 105 -10.68 -15.69 -14.61
N ILE A 106 -10.70 -15.84 -13.28
CA ILE A 106 -9.51 -15.68 -12.43
C ILE A 106 -9.42 -16.82 -11.42
N THR A 107 -8.20 -17.30 -11.17
CA THR A 107 -7.89 -18.35 -10.18
C THR A 107 -6.63 -17.97 -9.39
N PRO A 108 -6.62 -18.00 -8.04
CA PRO A 108 -7.77 -18.28 -7.19
C PRO A 108 -8.86 -17.22 -7.32
N GLY A 109 -10.10 -17.61 -6.99
CA GLY A 109 -11.24 -16.70 -6.98
C GLY A 109 -11.17 -15.70 -5.80
N ALA A 110 -12.08 -14.73 -5.80
CA ALA A 110 -12.14 -13.70 -4.76
C ALA A 110 -12.43 -14.25 -3.35
N ASP A 111 -13.00 -15.45 -3.22
CA ASP A 111 -13.37 -16.03 -1.92
C ASP A 111 -12.21 -16.78 -1.23
N SER A 112 -11.01 -16.76 -1.82
CA SER A 112 -9.85 -17.45 -1.26
C SER A 112 -9.16 -16.59 -0.22
N LEU A 113 -9.01 -17.14 0.99
CA LEU A 113 -8.29 -16.49 2.08
C LEU A 113 -6.80 -16.34 1.72
N ILE A 114 -6.27 -15.13 1.85
CA ILE A 114 -4.87 -14.81 1.57
C ILE A 114 -4.16 -14.51 2.88
N ASP A 115 -3.12 -15.27 3.20
CA ASP A 115 -2.24 -14.99 4.34
C ASP A 115 -1.29 -13.84 4.00
N VAL A 116 -1.36 -12.76 4.78
CA VAL A 116 -0.55 -11.54 4.63
C VAL A 116 0.94 -11.82 4.80
N PHE A 117 1.31 -12.84 5.58
CA PHE A 117 2.70 -13.19 5.91
C PHE A 117 3.16 -14.50 5.26
N ALA A 118 2.45 -14.96 4.23
CA ALA A 118 2.81 -16.15 3.49
C ALA A 118 4.24 -16.06 2.93
N LYS A 119 5.05 -17.10 3.16
CA LYS A 119 6.40 -17.21 2.56
C LYS A 119 6.35 -17.30 1.03
N THR A 120 5.27 -17.87 0.51
CA THR A 120 5.03 -18.02 -0.92
C THR A 120 3.95 -17.03 -1.31
N PRO A 121 4.21 -16.10 -2.25
CA PRO A 121 3.23 -15.12 -2.65
C PRO A 121 2.05 -15.77 -3.38
N THR A 122 0.86 -15.20 -3.22
CA THR A 122 -0.32 -15.60 -3.98
C THR A 122 -0.16 -15.20 -5.44
N VAL A 123 -0.50 -16.10 -6.35
CA VAL A 123 -0.47 -15.84 -7.79
C VAL A 123 -1.88 -15.99 -8.36
N TYR A 124 -2.36 -14.94 -9.02
CA TYR A 124 -3.63 -14.91 -9.74
C TYR A 124 -3.42 -15.17 -11.22
N THR A 125 -4.06 -16.20 -11.74
CA THR A 125 -4.09 -16.49 -13.17
C THR A 125 -5.40 -16.01 -13.75
N VAL A 126 -5.34 -15.04 -14.66
CA VAL A 126 -6.50 -14.55 -15.43
C VAL A 126 -6.49 -15.21 -16.79
N LYS A 127 -7.61 -15.82 -17.17
CA LYS A 127 -7.85 -16.38 -18.51
C LYS A 127 -8.88 -15.53 -19.23
N GLY A 128 -8.48 -14.89 -20.33
CA GLY A 128 -9.35 -14.07 -21.16
C GLY A 128 -10.35 -14.90 -21.96
N LYS A 129 -11.43 -14.27 -22.39
CA LYS A 129 -12.44 -14.88 -23.28
C LYS A 129 -11.85 -15.33 -24.63
N ASP A 130 -10.78 -14.66 -25.07
CA ASP A 130 -10.02 -14.99 -26.28
C ASP A 130 -9.00 -16.12 -26.08
N GLY A 131 -8.92 -16.70 -24.88
CA GLY A 131 -7.98 -17.76 -24.54
C GLY A 131 -6.60 -17.28 -24.07
N SER A 132 -6.32 -15.97 -24.10
CA SER A 132 -5.08 -15.43 -23.54
C SER A 132 -5.00 -15.68 -22.03
N THR A 133 -3.78 -15.81 -21.50
CA THR A 133 -3.55 -16.07 -20.07
C THR A 133 -2.47 -15.15 -19.54
N SER A 134 -2.69 -14.60 -18.34
CA SER A 134 -1.69 -13.83 -17.59
C SER A 134 -1.66 -14.29 -16.13
N ALA A 135 -0.46 -14.43 -15.57
CA ALA A 135 -0.27 -14.73 -14.15
C ALA A 135 0.27 -13.49 -13.45
N TYR A 136 -0.45 -12.98 -12.46
CA TYR A 136 -0.10 -11.82 -11.64
C TYR A 136 0.30 -12.27 -10.23
N THR A 137 1.43 -11.79 -9.75
CA THR A 137 1.88 -12.03 -8.37
C THR A 137 1.32 -10.93 -7.47
N LEU A 138 0.68 -11.32 -6.37
CA LEU A 138 0.28 -10.40 -5.31
C LEU A 138 1.44 -10.17 -4.35
N HIS A 139 1.82 -8.90 -4.20
CA HIS A 139 2.82 -8.45 -3.26
C HIS A 139 2.16 -7.55 -2.21
N ILE A 140 2.12 -8.02 -0.96
CA ILE A 140 1.51 -7.30 0.14
C ILE A 140 2.61 -6.56 0.89
N VAL A 141 2.46 -5.25 1.02
CA VAL A 141 3.39 -4.38 1.75
C VAL A 141 2.68 -3.83 2.97
N VAL A 142 3.01 -4.35 4.14
CA VAL A 142 2.52 -3.78 5.41
C VAL A 142 3.29 -2.50 5.69
N GLN A 143 2.57 -1.39 5.84
CA GLN A 143 3.14 -0.07 6.07
C GLN A 143 3.48 0.19 7.55
N GLN A 144 4.09 -0.79 8.20
CA GLN A 144 4.59 -0.62 9.57
C GLN A 144 6.00 -0.02 9.53
N PRO A 145 6.27 1.10 10.24
CA PRO A 145 7.63 1.57 10.43
C PRO A 145 8.48 0.54 11.20
N GLY A 146 9.79 0.58 11.02
CA GLY A 146 10.72 -0.31 11.75
C GLY A 146 10.53 -0.22 13.26
N ILE A 147 10.51 -1.37 13.93
CA ILE A 147 10.43 -1.46 15.39
C ILE A 147 11.76 -1.03 15.99
N THR A 148 11.74 -0.14 16.97
CA THR A 148 12.91 0.22 17.77
C THR A 148 12.72 -0.25 19.20
N LEU A 149 13.80 -0.71 19.85
CA LEU A 149 13.77 -1.15 21.24
C LEU A 149 14.72 -0.27 22.06
N SER A 150 14.24 0.23 23.18
CA SER A 150 15.08 0.87 24.20
C SER A 150 15.80 -0.20 25.00
N GLU A 151 17.13 -0.16 24.98
CA GLU A 151 17.95 -1.14 25.69
C GLU A 151 17.65 -1.18 27.18
N LEU A 152 17.53 -2.38 27.73
CA LEU A 152 17.39 -2.59 29.18
C LEU A 152 18.74 -2.63 29.91
N SER A 153 19.80 -2.94 29.17
CA SER A 153 21.19 -3.05 29.61
C SER A 153 22.07 -2.11 28.80
N THR A 154 23.31 -1.90 29.22
CA THR A 154 24.30 -1.14 28.45
C THR A 154 25.52 -2.01 28.14
N ALA A 155 26.49 -1.46 27.42
CA ALA A 155 27.77 -2.14 27.15
C ALA A 155 28.55 -2.51 28.43
N THR A 156 28.32 -1.80 29.53
CA THR A 156 29.08 -1.96 30.79
C THR A 156 28.20 -2.38 31.97
N THR A 157 26.88 -2.45 31.80
CA THR A 157 25.95 -2.77 32.89
C THR A 157 24.86 -3.71 32.40
N THR A 158 24.87 -4.92 32.92
CA THR A 158 23.82 -5.92 32.67
C THR A 158 22.71 -5.76 33.68
N ARG A 159 21.49 -5.49 33.22
CA ARG A 159 20.30 -5.48 34.08
C ARG A 159 19.96 -6.91 34.50
N THR A 160 19.83 -7.12 35.81
CA THR A 160 19.27 -8.36 36.37
C THR A 160 17.75 -8.26 36.50
N VAL A 161 17.04 -9.29 36.04
CA VAL A 161 15.59 -9.41 36.16
C VAL A 161 15.26 -10.72 36.85
N ARG A 162 14.54 -10.66 37.98
CA ARG A 162 14.04 -11.84 38.67
C ARG A 162 12.87 -12.45 37.90
N SER A 163 12.72 -13.77 37.94
CA SER A 163 11.63 -14.50 37.29
C SER A 163 10.24 -14.09 37.81
N THR A 164 10.21 -13.51 39.00
CA THR A 164 9.05 -12.97 39.70
C THR A 164 8.73 -11.51 39.36
N ALA A 165 9.61 -10.81 38.65
CA ALA A 165 9.41 -9.42 38.29
C ALA A 165 8.74 -9.28 36.91
N ALA A 166 7.82 -8.34 36.80
CA ALA A 166 7.32 -7.88 35.51
C ALA A 166 8.44 -7.16 34.73
N ILE A 167 8.41 -7.27 33.41
CA ILE A 167 9.33 -6.57 32.51
C ILE A 167 8.52 -5.53 31.75
N THR A 168 9.06 -4.33 31.58
CA THR A 168 8.48 -3.33 30.69
C THR A 168 9.48 -3.02 29.60
N ILE A 169 9.02 -3.17 28.36
CA ILE A 169 9.79 -2.89 27.15
C ILE A 169 9.31 -1.54 26.61
N ALA A 170 10.25 -0.66 26.31
CA ALA A 170 9.99 0.64 25.71
C ALA A 170 10.65 0.73 24.33
N GLY A 171 10.17 1.62 23.48
CA GLY A 171 10.64 1.78 22.10
C GLY A 171 9.67 2.61 21.28
N ASP A 172 9.68 2.41 19.96
CA ASP A 172 8.76 3.03 19.04
C ASP A 172 8.17 2.00 18.05
N ASN A 173 7.02 2.37 17.49
CA ASN A 173 6.31 1.64 16.44
C ASN A 173 5.82 0.25 16.86
N PHE A 174 5.48 0.09 18.14
CA PHE A 174 4.82 -1.10 18.64
C PHE A 174 3.37 -1.13 18.15
N ILE A 175 2.85 -2.33 17.92
CA ILE A 175 1.42 -2.54 17.71
C ILE A 175 0.86 -3.04 19.04
N PRO A 176 -0.03 -2.29 19.72
CA PRO A 176 -0.59 -2.68 21.02
C PRO A 176 -1.65 -3.80 20.91
N ASP A 177 -1.49 -4.70 19.93
CA ASP A 177 -2.26 -5.91 19.73
C ASP A 177 -1.31 -7.11 19.89
N PHE A 178 -1.58 -7.97 20.86
CA PHE A 178 -0.73 -9.11 21.19
C PHE A 178 -1.00 -10.36 20.37
N SER A 179 -2.05 -10.34 19.54
CA SER A 179 -2.09 -11.27 18.42
C SER A 179 -0.96 -10.93 17.43
N ALA A 180 -0.56 -9.65 17.32
CA ALA A 180 0.38 -9.12 16.32
C ALA A 180 1.78 -8.96 16.82
N THR A 181 1.93 -8.45 18.03
CA THR A 181 3.21 -8.19 18.64
C THR A 181 3.51 -9.28 19.66
N LYS A 182 4.59 -10.01 19.41
CA LYS A 182 5.12 -11.02 20.32
C LYS A 182 6.47 -10.56 20.85
N VAL A 183 6.70 -10.81 22.13
CA VAL A 183 7.99 -10.52 22.77
C VAL A 183 8.59 -11.81 23.28
N PHE A 184 9.89 -11.98 23.10
CA PHE A 184 10.61 -13.17 23.47
C PHE A 184 11.86 -12.82 24.27
N ILE A 185 12.28 -13.76 25.13
CA ILE A 185 13.66 -13.84 25.58
C ILE A 185 14.37 -14.95 24.80
N VAL A 186 15.56 -14.66 24.31
CA VAL A 186 16.39 -15.60 23.54
C VAL A 186 17.81 -15.63 24.11
N ASN A 187 18.43 -16.81 24.23
CA ASN A 187 19.83 -16.91 24.61
C ASN A 187 20.69 -17.42 23.45
N ASP A 188 22.01 -17.36 23.60
CA ASP A 188 22.96 -17.78 22.56
C ASP A 188 22.97 -19.30 22.31
N ALA A 189 22.42 -20.08 23.25
CA ALA A 189 22.22 -21.52 23.09
C ALA A 189 20.97 -21.87 22.25
N GLY A 190 20.21 -20.88 21.79
CA GLY A 190 19.00 -21.06 20.99
C GLY A 190 17.73 -21.32 21.80
N TYR A 191 17.78 -21.22 23.14
CA TYR A 191 16.55 -21.22 23.94
C TYR A 191 15.75 -19.96 23.63
N ARG A 192 14.45 -20.13 23.41
CA ARG A 192 13.52 -19.05 23.07
C ARG A 192 12.22 -19.24 23.84
N LEU A 193 11.82 -18.23 24.61
CA LEU A 193 10.58 -18.23 25.37
C LEU A 193 9.79 -16.96 25.08
N GLU A 194 8.52 -17.12 24.69
CA GLU A 194 7.59 -16.02 24.55
C GLU A 194 7.25 -15.43 25.93
N LEU A 195 7.13 -14.12 26.03
CA LEU A 195 6.72 -13.44 27.25
C LEU A 195 5.27 -13.01 27.14
N ILE A 196 4.48 -13.37 28.14
CA ILE A 196 3.05 -13.06 28.15
C ILE A 196 2.83 -11.58 28.53
N PRO A 197 2.06 -10.83 27.73
CA PRO A 197 1.68 -9.47 28.05
C PRO A 197 0.92 -9.33 29.37
N ASN A 198 1.15 -8.21 30.04
CA ASN A 198 0.40 -7.83 31.22
C ASN A 198 -0.82 -7.00 30.83
N THR A 199 -1.97 -7.65 30.78
CA THR A 199 -3.27 -7.05 30.44
C THR A 199 -3.81 -6.08 31.50
N SER A 200 -3.21 -6.02 32.69
CA SER A 200 -3.56 -5.04 33.72
C SER A 200 -2.90 -3.67 33.51
N PHE A 201 -2.05 -3.52 32.48
CA PHE A 201 -1.40 -2.26 32.11
C PHE A 201 -1.77 -1.86 30.68
N PHE A 202 -1.80 -0.56 30.43
CA PHE A 202 -2.00 -0.04 29.08
C PHE A 202 -0.75 -0.25 28.25
N ASN A 203 -0.92 -0.93 27.12
CA ASN A 203 0.14 -1.11 26.14
C ASN A 203 -0.10 -0.11 25.02
N THR A 204 0.98 0.46 24.52
CA THR A 204 0.96 1.58 23.57
C THR A 204 1.92 1.30 22.44
N SER A 205 1.94 2.19 21.44
CA SER A 205 2.94 2.17 20.37
C SER A 205 4.37 2.42 20.84
N LYS A 206 4.58 2.73 22.12
CA LYS A 206 5.90 2.99 22.71
C LYS A 206 6.27 2.09 23.87
N GLN A 207 5.31 1.32 24.40
CA GLN A 207 5.52 0.58 25.63
C GLN A 207 4.66 -0.67 25.70
N ILE A 208 5.28 -1.80 26.05
CA ILE A 208 4.60 -3.05 26.36
C ILE A 208 5.05 -3.53 27.74
N SER A 209 4.08 -3.78 28.62
CA SER A 209 4.29 -4.42 29.91
C SER A 209 4.07 -5.92 29.79
N LEU A 210 4.97 -6.70 30.38
CA LEU A 210 5.01 -8.16 30.34
C LEU A 210 4.88 -8.71 31.77
N ARG A 211 4.16 -9.81 31.91
CA ARG A 211 4.00 -10.51 33.19
C ARG A 211 5.33 -11.13 33.63
N ALA A 212 5.44 -11.37 34.92
CA ALA A 212 6.55 -12.13 35.48
C ALA A 212 6.55 -13.55 34.91
N ILE A 213 7.73 -14.05 34.53
CA ILE A 213 7.92 -15.37 33.93
C ILE A 213 7.29 -16.47 34.81
N LYS A 214 7.52 -16.40 36.13
CA LYS A 214 6.93 -17.34 37.12
C LYS A 214 5.42 -17.40 37.07
N THR A 215 4.77 -16.25 36.91
CA THR A 215 3.30 -16.17 36.86
C THR A 215 2.74 -16.61 35.52
N SER A 216 3.49 -16.38 34.44
CA SER A 216 3.10 -16.75 33.08
C SER A 216 3.21 -18.25 32.81
N TYR A 217 4.18 -18.91 33.44
CA TYR A 217 4.50 -20.30 33.18
C TYR A 217 4.73 -21.09 34.48
N PRO A 218 3.66 -21.43 35.21
CA PRO A 218 3.78 -22.25 36.42
C PRO A 218 4.39 -23.62 36.07
N GLY A 219 5.45 -24.02 36.80
CA GLY A 219 6.11 -25.32 36.63
C GLY A 219 7.17 -25.40 35.51
N ILE A 220 7.46 -24.31 34.79
CA ILE A 220 8.58 -24.29 33.83
C ILE A 220 9.87 -23.72 34.42
N LEU A 221 9.83 -23.08 35.60
CA LEU A 221 10.98 -22.33 36.12
C LEU A 221 12.26 -23.17 36.23
N ASP A 222 12.15 -24.41 36.67
CA ASP A 222 13.29 -25.33 36.78
C ASP A 222 13.85 -25.77 35.41
N LYS A 223 13.13 -25.47 34.33
CA LYS A 223 13.49 -25.77 32.94
C LYS A 223 14.02 -24.55 32.19
N ILE A 224 13.99 -23.36 32.79
CA ILE A 224 14.58 -22.16 32.19
C ILE A 224 16.08 -22.17 32.49
N PRO A 225 16.94 -22.09 31.47
CA PRO A 225 18.38 -21.94 31.70
C PRO A 225 18.66 -20.52 32.19
N TRP A 226 18.76 -20.33 33.52
CA TRP A 226 19.10 -19.04 34.12
C TRP A 226 20.39 -18.45 33.54
N GLY A 227 20.44 -17.11 33.42
CA GLY A 227 21.59 -16.42 32.85
C GLY A 227 21.22 -15.36 31.82
N LEU A 228 22.06 -15.19 30.81
CA LEU A 228 21.94 -14.09 29.84
C LEU A 228 20.93 -14.39 28.74
N PHE A 229 20.01 -13.45 28.54
CA PHE A 229 19.02 -13.45 27.46
C PHE A 229 18.95 -12.09 26.79
N TYR A 230 18.69 -12.06 25.50
CA TYR A 230 18.31 -10.87 24.75
C TYR A 230 16.80 -10.78 24.65
N VAL A 231 16.28 -9.57 24.65
CA VAL A 231 14.87 -9.33 24.33
C VAL A 231 14.72 -9.18 22.83
N GLU A 232 13.74 -9.90 22.28
CA GLU A 232 13.37 -9.88 20.87
C GLU A 232 11.89 -9.55 20.75
N MET A 233 11.52 -8.69 19.80
CA MET A 233 10.14 -8.36 19.47
C MET A 233 9.88 -8.67 18.00
N GLU A 234 8.73 -9.28 17.73
CA GLU A 234 8.25 -9.57 16.38
C GLU A 234 6.85 -8.99 16.20
N ALA A 235 6.63 -8.24 15.12
CA ALA A 235 5.30 -7.78 14.71
C ALA A 235 5.21 -7.67 13.19
N TYR A 236 4.16 -8.23 12.58
CA TYR A 236 3.90 -8.20 11.13
C TYR A 236 5.12 -8.45 10.23
N GLY A 237 5.89 -9.49 10.56
CA GLY A 237 7.08 -9.89 9.80
C GLY A 237 8.32 -9.01 10.08
N LEU A 238 8.18 -7.91 10.81
CA LEU A 238 9.30 -7.15 11.36
C LEU A 238 9.82 -7.82 12.62
N LYS A 239 11.13 -7.67 12.83
CA LYS A 239 11.85 -8.21 13.97
C LYS A 239 12.84 -7.19 14.49
N ALA A 240 12.84 -6.98 15.81
CA ALA A 240 13.83 -6.18 16.50
C ALA A 240 14.41 -6.97 17.67
N LYS A 241 15.71 -6.83 17.92
CA LYS A 241 16.41 -7.50 19.01
C LYS A 241 17.29 -6.47 19.72
N MET A 242 17.22 -6.45 21.05
CA MET A 242 18.13 -5.64 21.87
C MET A 242 19.56 -6.12 21.67
N LYS A 243 20.50 -5.17 21.67
CA LYS A 243 21.93 -5.42 21.51
C LYS A 243 22.54 -6.00 22.78
N TYR A 244 22.09 -5.57 23.95
CA TYR A 244 22.68 -5.99 25.23
C TYR A 244 21.77 -6.98 25.96
N PRO A 245 22.33 -8.09 26.50
CA PRO A 245 21.51 -9.06 27.21
C PRO A 245 21.08 -8.54 28.58
N ILE A 246 20.01 -9.10 29.11
CA ILE A 246 19.60 -9.04 30.51
C ILE A 246 19.95 -10.37 31.19
N ASN A 247 20.23 -10.32 32.49
CA ASN A 247 20.47 -11.51 33.29
C ASN A 247 19.16 -11.95 33.97
N ILE A 248 18.59 -13.07 33.56
CA ILE A 248 17.39 -13.65 34.17
C ILE A 248 17.81 -14.57 35.32
N THR A 249 17.29 -14.29 36.51
CA THR A 249 17.50 -15.12 37.71
C THR A 249 16.17 -15.63 38.24
N ASN A 250 16.19 -16.67 39.07
CA ASN A 250 15.01 -17.13 39.80
C ASN A 250 14.46 -16.02 40.71
#